data_AF-A0A6M3L8Y7-F1
#
_entry.id   AF-A0A6M3L8Y7-F1
#
_cell.length_a   1.000
_cell.length_b   1.000
_cell.length_c   1.000
_cell.angle_alpha   90.00
_cell.angle_beta   90.00
_cell.angle_gamma   90.00
#
_symmetry.space_group_name_H-M   'P 1'
#
loop_
_entity.id
_entity.type
_entity.pdbx_description
1 polymer ?
#
loop_
_entity_poly.entity_id
_entity_poly.type
_entity_poly.pdbx_seq_one_letter_code
_entity_poly.pdbx_strand_id
1 'polypeptide(L)'
;MAVTLNQTTQLITVSDDIVSIQNLLNTIRDWENKQENMDCPQVAEAAGKQVLSETSSVGVTLTLLNWKVSFGDRPSPVVCSITDGNLVAVDETGTPMSPIEASTNVTVMVAQSSSATMIQSAEIDSIKETVEANPAVLAGTHGSGSWEGATIRRGIFK
;
A
#
# COMPACT_ATOMS: atom_id res chain seq x y z
N MET A 1 -21.60 12.13 11.32
CA MET A 1 -20.46 11.21 11.41
C MET A 1 -19.81 11.43 12.75
N ALA A 2 -19.73 10.41 13.61
CA ALA A 2 -19.14 10.54 14.93
C ALA A 2 -17.71 9.98 14.90
N VAL A 3 -16.77 10.88 14.59
CA VAL A 3 -15.33 10.63 14.73
C VAL A 3 -14.79 11.43 15.90
N THR A 4 -14.05 10.75 16.77
CA THR A 4 -13.45 11.34 17.97
C THR A 4 -11.94 11.14 17.90
N LEU A 5 -11.18 12.20 18.17
CA LEU A 5 -9.72 12.16 18.21
C LEU A 5 -9.25 12.30 19.66
N ASN A 6 -8.34 11.43 20.08
CA ASN A 6 -7.70 11.48 21.39
C ASN A 6 -6.19 11.73 21.24
N GLN A 7 -5.72 12.91 21.64
CA GLN A 7 -4.31 13.32 21.58
C GLN A 7 -3.39 12.44 22.43
N THR A 8 -3.85 12.03 23.62
CA THR A 8 -3.02 11.28 24.56
C THR A 8 -2.71 9.88 24.03
N THR A 9 -3.66 9.26 23.32
CA THR A 9 -3.51 7.92 22.76
C THR A 9 -3.22 7.91 21.26
N GLN A 10 -3.18 9.08 20.62
CA GLN A 10 -3.05 9.26 19.17
C GLN A 10 -3.99 8.35 18.36
N LEU A 11 -5.24 8.27 18.84
CA LEU A 11 -6.24 7.36 18.30
C LEU A 11 -7.43 8.13 17.73
N ILE A 12 -7.81 7.80 16.50
CA ILE A 12 -8.99 8.29 15.82
C ILE A 12 -10.06 7.20 15.91
N THR A 13 -11.12 7.43 16.67
CA THR A 13 -12.22 6.47 16.83
C THR A 13 -13.36 6.83 15.90
N VAL A 14 -13.75 5.89 15.04
CA VAL A 14 -14.86 6.01 14.09
C VAL A 14 -16.06 5.21 14.61
N SER A 15 -17.20 5.87 14.78
CA SER A 15 -18.41 5.22 15.28
C SER A 15 -19.27 4.59 14.19
N ASP A 16 -19.13 5.03 12.94
CA ASP A 16 -19.91 4.56 11.79
C ASP A 16 -19.25 3.32 11.15
N ASP A 17 -20.02 2.48 10.46
CA ASP A 17 -19.48 1.25 9.83
C ASP A 17 -18.71 1.52 8.53
N ILE A 18 -18.97 2.66 7.89
CA ILE A 18 -18.33 3.08 6.64
C ILE A 18 -17.85 4.51 6.80
N VAL A 19 -16.60 4.76 6.45
CA VAL A 19 -16.02 6.10 6.42
C VAL A 19 -15.22 6.31 5.14
N SER A 20 -15.40 7.45 4.48
CA SER A 20 -14.54 7.83 3.36
C SER A 20 -13.29 8.54 3.87
N ILE A 21 -12.16 8.37 3.18
CA ILE A 21 -10.91 9.07 3.50
C ILE A 21 -11.12 10.58 3.49
N GLN A 22 -11.96 11.11 2.59
CA GLN A 22 -12.26 12.52 2.54
C GLN A 22 -12.98 13.02 3.82
N ASN A 23 -13.93 12.25 4.34
CA ASN A 23 -14.63 12.62 5.57
C ASN A 23 -13.70 12.51 6.79
N LEU A 24 -12.84 11.50 6.81
CA LEU A 24 -11.78 11.35 7.81
C LEU A 24 -10.85 12.57 7.82
N LEU A 25 -10.33 12.95 6.64
CA LEU A 25 -9.48 14.13 6.48
C LEU A 25 -10.19 15.41 6.90
N ASN A 26 -11.43 15.64 6.45
CA ASN A 26 -12.20 16.82 6.84
C ASN A 26 -12.36 16.89 8.36
N THR A 27 -12.69 15.77 9.00
CA THR A 27 -12.87 15.73 10.47
C THR A 27 -11.56 15.99 11.21
N ILE A 28 -10.44 15.46 10.70
CA ILE A 28 -9.10 15.74 11.25
C ILE A 28 -8.81 17.24 11.16
N ARG A 29 -8.99 17.87 9.99
CA ARG A 29 -8.74 19.31 9.79
C ARG A 29 -9.66 20.19 10.64
N ASP A 30 -10.94 19.81 10.76
CA ASP A 30 -11.89 20.51 11.63
C ASP A 30 -11.49 20.42 13.10
N TRP A 31 -10.89 19.31 13.51
CA TRP A 31 -10.41 19.11 14.88
C TRP A 31 -9.10 19.85 15.15
N GLU A 32 -8.15 19.82 14.21
CA GLU A 32 -6.88 20.57 14.29
C GLU A 32 -7.15 22.08 14.37
N ASN A 33 -8.09 22.60 13.57
CA ASN A 33 -8.47 24.02 13.57
C ASN A 33 -9.13 24.48 14.89
N LYS A 34 -9.65 23.55 15.70
CA LYS A 34 -10.26 23.85 17.01
C LYS A 34 -9.27 23.82 18.16
N GLN A 35 -8.03 23.38 17.94
CA GLN A 35 -7.03 23.37 18.99
C GLN A 35 -6.58 24.79 19.32
N GLU A 36 -6.71 25.16 20.59
CA GLU A 36 -6.18 26.43 21.06
C GLU A 36 -4.65 26.41 21.00
N ASN A 37 -4.05 27.54 20.61
CA ASN A 37 -2.59 27.75 20.56
C ASN A 37 -1.79 26.81 19.63
N MET A 38 -2.43 26.07 18.72
CA MET A 38 -1.75 25.08 17.85
C MET A 38 -0.94 24.03 18.66
N ASP A 39 -1.40 23.70 19.87
CA ASP A 39 -0.66 22.86 20.82
C ASP A 39 -0.68 21.37 20.46
N CYS A 40 -1.19 21.01 19.28
CA CYS A 40 -1.17 19.64 18.78
C CYS A 40 -0.22 19.49 17.58
N PRO A 41 0.61 18.44 17.57
CA PRO A 41 1.30 18.05 16.35
C PRO A 41 0.28 17.68 15.27
N GLN A 42 0.67 17.91 14.01
CA GLN A 42 -0.16 17.57 12.86
C GLN A 42 -0.54 16.08 12.90
N VAL A 43 -1.83 15.79 12.71
CA VAL A 43 -2.38 14.43 12.83
C VAL A 43 -2.16 13.63 11.55
N ALA A 44 -2.31 14.28 10.40
CA ALA A 44 -2.21 13.63 9.11
C ALA A 44 -1.74 14.56 7.98
N GLU A 45 -1.05 13.98 7.00
CA GLU A 45 -0.78 14.57 5.70
C GLU A 45 -1.71 13.98 4.65
N ALA A 46 -2.05 14.76 3.63
CA ALA A 46 -2.88 14.30 2.53
C ALA A 46 -2.32 14.77 1.20
N ALA A 47 -2.30 13.87 0.22
CA ALA A 47 -1.92 14.14 -1.15
C ALA A 47 -2.99 13.63 -2.12
N GLY A 48 -3.11 14.27 -3.29
CA GLY A 48 -4.10 13.94 -4.32
C GLY A 48 -5.27 14.92 -4.37
N LYS A 49 -6.48 14.39 -4.62
CA LYS A 49 -7.73 15.17 -4.80
C LYS A 49 -7.76 16.08 -6.04
N GLN A 50 -7.07 15.70 -7.11
CA GLN A 50 -7.18 16.42 -8.37
C GLN A 50 -8.55 16.17 -9.00
N VAL A 51 -9.31 17.25 -9.25
CA VAL A 51 -10.55 17.18 -10.02
C VAL A 51 -10.20 16.86 -11.47
N LEU A 52 -10.75 15.77 -12.00
CA LEU A 52 -10.56 15.35 -13.39
C LEU A 52 -11.72 15.82 -14.27
N SER A 53 -12.92 15.87 -13.69
CA SER A 53 -14.12 16.43 -14.31
C SER A 53 -15.08 16.94 -13.23
N GLU A 54 -16.22 17.49 -13.64
CA GLU A 54 -17.28 17.91 -12.72
C GLU A 54 -17.81 16.77 -11.82
N THR A 55 -17.62 15.51 -12.24
CA THR A 55 -18.14 14.33 -11.54
C THR A 55 -17.07 13.32 -11.14
N SER A 56 -15.79 13.58 -11.38
CA SER A 56 -14.71 12.66 -11.02
C SER A 56 -13.46 13.37 -10.50
N SER A 57 -12.81 12.72 -9.53
CA SER A 57 -11.58 13.20 -8.91
C SER A 57 -10.65 12.03 -8.61
N VAL A 58 -9.35 12.31 -8.55
CA VAL A 58 -8.33 11.37 -8.06
C VAL A 58 -8.56 11.11 -6.57
N GLY A 59 -8.43 9.84 -6.16
CA GLY A 59 -8.53 9.44 -4.75
C GLY A 59 -7.49 10.15 -3.88
N VAL A 60 -7.80 10.30 -2.59
CA VAL A 60 -6.90 10.94 -1.62
C VAL A 60 -6.02 9.88 -0.98
N THR A 61 -4.71 10.11 -0.92
CA THR A 61 -3.82 9.36 -0.04
C THR A 61 -3.68 10.13 1.27
N LEU A 62 -4.15 9.53 2.36
CA LEU A 62 -4.05 10.05 3.72
C LEU A 62 -2.95 9.31 4.48
N THR A 63 -1.94 10.04 4.93
CA THR A 63 -0.84 9.55 5.76
C THR A 63 -1.04 10.01 7.19
N LEU A 64 -1.29 9.10 8.11
CA LEU A 64 -1.37 9.39 9.55
C LEU A 64 0.04 9.53 10.15
N LEU A 65 0.27 10.55 10.97
CA LEU A 65 1.58 10.88 11.54
C LEU A 65 1.68 10.49 13.02
N ASN A 66 2.10 9.25 13.30
CA ASN A 66 2.07 8.65 14.63
C ASN A 66 0.63 8.51 15.20
N TRP A 67 -0.38 8.41 14.31
CA TRP A 67 -1.77 8.18 14.68
C TRP A 67 -2.29 6.89 14.05
N LYS A 68 -3.32 6.31 14.68
CA LYS A 68 -4.06 5.16 14.15
C LYS A 68 -5.55 5.42 14.12
N VAL A 69 -6.25 4.69 13.24
CA VAL A 69 -7.71 4.66 13.16
C VAL A 69 -8.22 3.37 13.81
N SER A 70 -9.23 3.50 14.65
CA SER A 70 -9.97 2.41 15.29
C SER A 70 -11.46 2.62 15.03
N PHE A 71 -12.21 1.53 14.88
CA PHE A 71 -13.67 1.59 14.90
C PHE A 71 -14.17 1.31 16.31
N GLY A 72 -15.31 1.87 16.68
CA GLY A 72 -15.93 1.57 17.97
C GLY A 72 -16.27 0.08 18.11
N ASP A 73 -16.12 -0.46 19.33
CA ASP A 73 -16.46 -1.86 19.63
C ASP A 73 -17.88 -2.22 19.20
N ARG A 74 -18.06 -3.48 18.81
CA ARG A 74 -19.35 -4.02 18.36
C ARG A 74 -19.81 -5.20 19.23
N PRO A 75 -21.12 -5.35 19.45
CA PRO A 75 -21.66 -6.48 20.22
C PRO A 75 -21.57 -7.82 19.45
N SER A 76 -21.42 -7.77 18.13
CA SER A 76 -21.31 -8.92 17.23
C SER A 76 -20.29 -8.62 16.12
N PRO A 77 -19.70 -9.63 15.46
CA PRO A 77 -18.75 -9.42 14.36
C PRO A 77 -19.34 -8.56 13.25
N VAL A 78 -18.69 -7.44 12.95
CA VAL A 78 -19.07 -6.50 11.88
C VAL A 78 -17.84 -6.21 11.02
N VAL A 79 -18.07 -6.06 9.70
CA VAL A 79 -17.05 -5.56 8.78
C VAL A 79 -17.26 -4.06 8.62
N CYS A 80 -16.27 -3.28 9.02
CA CYS A 80 -16.24 -1.85 8.80
C CYS A 80 -15.33 -1.52 7.61
N SER A 81 -15.62 -0.47 6.87
CA SER A 81 -14.88 -0.14 5.65
C SER A 81 -14.40 1.31 5.57
N ILE A 82 -13.20 1.47 5.00
CA ILE A 82 -12.59 2.75 4.68
C ILE A 82 -12.50 2.85 3.16
N THR A 83 -13.05 3.92 2.58
CA THR A 83 -13.30 4.05 1.13
C THR A 83 -12.78 5.37 0.55
N ASP A 84 -12.81 5.50 -0.79
CA ASP A 84 -12.49 6.72 -1.56
C ASP A 84 -11.04 7.23 -1.47
N GLY A 85 -10.10 6.35 -1.13
CA GLY A 85 -8.69 6.73 -1.07
C GLY A 85 -7.76 5.64 -0.58
N ASN A 86 -6.55 6.04 -0.23
CA ASN A 86 -5.54 5.20 0.38
C ASN A 86 -5.27 5.67 1.80
N LEU A 87 -5.17 4.73 2.71
CA LEU A 87 -4.78 4.99 4.09
C LEU A 87 -3.41 4.38 4.34
N VAL A 88 -2.49 5.19 4.82
CA VAL A 88 -1.16 4.78 5.27
C VAL A 88 -0.85 5.47 6.60
N ALA A 89 0.08 4.93 7.37
CA ALA A 89 0.54 5.53 8.62
C ALA A 89 2.06 5.39 8.73
N VAL A 90 2.68 6.38 9.37
CA VAL A 90 4.10 6.40 9.71
C VAL A 90 4.26 6.71 11.19
N ASP A 91 5.32 6.22 11.82
CA ASP A 91 5.67 6.57 13.20
C ASP A 91 6.39 7.93 13.28
N GLU A 92 6.84 8.30 14.48
CA GLU A 92 7.58 9.55 14.75
C GLU A 92 8.87 9.69 13.94
N THR A 93 9.44 8.58 13.46
CA THR A 93 10.68 8.54 12.67
C THR A 93 10.40 8.51 11.16
N GLY A 94 9.13 8.46 10.75
CA GLY A 94 8.72 8.30 9.36
C GLY A 94 8.72 6.84 8.88
N THR A 95 8.87 5.87 9.79
CA THR A 95 8.85 4.44 9.44
C THR A 95 7.40 3.99 9.24
N PRO A 96 7.08 3.26 8.15
CA PRO A 96 5.72 2.77 7.91
C PRO A 96 5.20 1.89 9.06
N MET A 97 3.96 2.12 9.47
CA MET A 97 3.28 1.37 10.53
C MET A 97 1.86 0.99 10.11
N SER A 98 1.22 0.09 10.87
CA SER A 98 -0.18 -0.25 10.65
C SER A 98 -1.07 0.96 10.96
N PRO A 99 -1.90 1.43 10.00
CA PRO A 99 -2.80 2.55 10.22
C PRO A 99 -4.04 2.17 11.03
N ILE A 100 -4.30 0.86 11.19
CA ILE A 100 -5.48 0.34 11.88
C ILE A 100 -5.07 -0.18 13.26
N GLU A 101 -5.79 0.28 14.28
CA GLU A 101 -5.79 -0.29 15.62
C GLU A 101 -6.99 -1.24 15.76
N ALA A 102 -6.78 -2.39 16.40
CA ALA A 102 -7.80 -3.43 16.50
C ALA A 102 -8.92 -3.04 17.48
N SER A 103 -10.13 -3.51 17.19
CA SER A 103 -11.31 -3.30 18.05
C SER A 103 -12.10 -4.60 18.20
N THR A 104 -12.90 -4.69 19.27
CA THR A 104 -13.64 -5.90 19.60
C THR A 104 -14.76 -6.14 18.59
N ASN A 105 -14.78 -7.35 18.02
CA ASN A 105 -15.75 -7.79 17.01
C ASN A 105 -15.78 -6.91 15.73
N VAL A 106 -14.68 -6.24 15.40
CA VAL A 106 -14.59 -5.45 14.15
C VAL A 106 -13.51 -6.02 13.26
N THR A 107 -13.85 -6.25 11.99
CA THR A 107 -12.90 -6.48 10.91
C THR A 107 -12.88 -5.25 10.02
N VAL A 108 -11.71 -4.67 9.80
CA VAL A 108 -11.57 -3.46 8.98
C VAL A 108 -11.13 -3.82 7.57
N MET A 109 -11.90 -3.36 6.57
CA MET A 109 -11.57 -3.47 5.16
C MET A 109 -11.20 -2.10 4.60
N VAL A 110 -9.96 -1.94 4.14
CA VAL A 110 -9.50 -0.70 3.50
C VAL A 110 -9.58 -0.88 1.99
N ALA A 111 -10.57 -0.24 1.36
CA ALA A 111 -10.71 -0.22 -0.09
C ALA A 111 -9.75 0.79 -0.70
N GLN A 112 -8.53 0.34 -1.00
CA GLN A 112 -7.46 1.16 -1.57
C GLN A 112 -7.78 1.55 -3.02
N SER A 113 -7.51 2.80 -3.37
CA SER A 113 -7.69 3.33 -4.72
C SER A 113 -6.39 3.28 -5.51
N SER A 114 -6.43 2.64 -6.69
CA SER A 114 -5.31 2.63 -7.63
C SER A 114 -5.33 3.90 -8.50
N SER A 115 -4.54 4.90 -8.13
CA SER A 115 -4.20 6.02 -9.03
C SER A 115 -2.86 5.73 -9.73
N ALA A 116 -2.48 6.51 -10.76
CA ALA A 116 -1.19 6.32 -11.43
C ALA A 116 -0.03 6.60 -10.44
N THR A 117 0.47 5.56 -9.78
CA THR A 117 1.58 5.64 -8.84
C THR A 117 2.85 5.19 -9.52
N MET A 118 3.89 6.02 -9.53
CA MET A 118 5.22 5.61 -9.95
C MET A 118 5.79 4.68 -8.87
N ILE A 119 5.80 3.38 -9.12
CA ILE A 119 6.42 2.41 -8.21
C ILE A 119 7.93 2.50 -8.42
N GLN A 120 8.63 3.18 -7.51
CA GLN A 120 10.08 3.08 -7.44
C GLN A 120 10.43 1.71 -6.84
N SER A 121 10.73 0.75 -7.72
CA SER A 121 11.18 -0.57 -7.30
C SER A 121 12.62 -0.44 -6.81
N ALA A 122 12.85 -0.32 -5.50
CA ALA A 122 14.20 -0.19 -4.93
C ALA A 122 15.05 -1.48 -5.05
N GLU A 123 14.57 -2.52 -5.72
CA GLU A 123 15.16 -3.87 -5.68
C GLU A 123 15.45 -4.50 -7.06
N ILE A 124 15.20 -3.79 -8.17
CA ILE A 124 15.43 -4.36 -9.52
C ILE A 124 16.87 -4.11 -10.01
N ASP A 125 17.59 -3.15 -9.44
CA ASP A 125 18.93 -2.79 -9.94
C ASP A 125 20.02 -3.80 -9.53
N SER A 126 19.89 -4.49 -8.39
CA SER A 126 20.86 -5.51 -7.95
C SER A 126 20.75 -6.84 -8.71
N ILE A 127 19.60 -7.14 -9.32
CA ILE A 127 19.38 -8.38 -10.08
C ILE A 127 20.01 -8.30 -11.48
N LYS A 128 20.08 -7.11 -12.09
CA LYS A 128 20.67 -6.95 -13.43
C LYS A 128 22.18 -7.22 -13.45
N GLU A 129 22.90 -6.79 -12.42
CA GLU A 129 24.36 -6.97 -12.35
C GLU A 129 24.76 -8.46 -12.22
N THR A 130 23.92 -9.28 -11.60
CA THR A 130 24.19 -10.73 -11.44
C THR A 130 23.93 -11.52 -12.73
N VAL A 131 23.04 -11.05 -13.62
CA VAL A 131 22.72 -11.74 -14.88
C VAL A 131 23.76 -11.47 -15.98
N GLU A 132 24.39 -10.28 -15.99
CA GLU A 132 25.44 -9.94 -16.96
C GLU A 132 26.83 -10.49 -16.59
N ALA A 133 27.05 -10.93 -15.34
CA ALA A 133 28.33 -11.45 -14.88
C ALA A 133 28.59 -12.94 -15.21
N ASN A 134 27.70 -13.63 -15.94
CA ASN A 134 27.90 -15.04 -16.29
C ASN A 134 28.15 -15.26 -17.80
N PRO A 135 29.39 -15.09 -18.29
CA PRO A 135 29.74 -15.39 -19.68
C PRO A 135 29.71 -16.89 -20.03
N ALA A 136 29.36 -17.80 -19.11
CA ALA A 136 29.37 -19.25 -19.34
C ALA A 136 28.09 -19.82 -19.98
N VAL A 137 27.00 -19.03 -20.10
CA VAL A 137 25.73 -19.52 -20.69
C VAL A 137 25.61 -19.25 -22.19
N LEU A 138 26.49 -18.43 -22.78
CA LEU A 138 26.52 -18.14 -24.22
C LEU A 138 27.66 -18.84 -25.00
N ALA A 139 28.52 -19.59 -24.33
CA ALA A 139 29.52 -20.44 -24.99
C ALA A 139 28.92 -21.82 -25.25
N GLY A 140 28.17 -21.94 -26.34
CA GLY A 140 27.83 -23.23 -26.94
C GLY A 140 29.09 -24.07 -27.10
N THR A 141 29.13 -25.18 -26.36
CA THR A 141 30.17 -26.20 -26.42
C THR A 141 30.14 -26.87 -27.79
N HIS A 142 30.88 -26.34 -28.76
CA HIS A 142 31.26 -27.09 -29.96
C HIS A 142 32.24 -28.19 -29.52
N GLY A 143 31.68 -29.36 -29.18
CA GLY A 143 32.45 -30.58 -28.97
C GLY A 143 33.16 -30.94 -30.27
N SER A 144 34.49 -30.81 -30.27
CA SER A 144 35.38 -31.36 -31.30
C SER A 144 35.41 -32.89 -31.17
N GLY A 145 34.37 -33.54 -31.70
CA GLY A 145 34.30 -34.99 -31.86
C GLY A 145 34.94 -35.42 -33.17
N SER A 146 36.05 -36.16 -33.05
CA SER A 146 36.72 -36.91 -34.12
C SER A 146 35.71 -37.74 -34.94
N TRP A 147 35.69 -37.56 -36.26
CA TRP A 147 34.88 -38.36 -37.19
C TRP A 147 35.68 -39.58 -37.66
N GLU A 148 35.65 -40.66 -36.88
CA GLU A 148 36.01 -42.00 -37.35
C GLU A 148 34.78 -42.92 -37.29
N GLY A 149 34.25 -43.23 -38.47
CA GLY A 149 33.57 -44.49 -38.79
C GLY A 149 32.30 -44.87 -38.00
N ALA A 150 31.12 -44.49 -38.50
CA ALA A 150 29.89 -45.26 -38.24
C ALA A 150 28.91 -45.19 -39.42
N THR A 151 28.90 -46.26 -40.21
CA THR A 151 27.98 -46.55 -41.31
C THR A 151 26.52 -46.58 -40.81
N ILE A 152 25.66 -45.69 -41.33
CA ILE A 152 24.22 -45.69 -41.02
C ILE A 152 23.50 -46.76 -41.85
N ARG A 153 23.08 -47.87 -41.21
CA ARG A 153 22.11 -48.80 -41.78
C ARG A 153 20.70 -48.21 -41.65
N ARG A 154 20.13 -47.73 -42.76
CA ARG A 154 18.70 -47.37 -42.86
C ARG A 154 17.85 -48.64 -42.85
N GLY A 155 17.16 -48.90 -41.75
CA GLY A 155 16.06 -49.86 -41.66
C GLY A 155 14.80 -49.26 -42.28
N ILE A 156 14.29 -49.97 -43.29
CA ILE A 156 13.04 -49.71 -44.02
C ILE A 156 11.86 -50.15 -43.14
N PHE A 157 10.84 -49.30 -42.98
CA PHE A 157 9.50 -49.74 -42.58
C PHE A 157 8.59 -49.74 -43.81
N LYS A 158 8.06 -50.92 -44.14
CA LYS A 158 6.80 -51.12 -44.85
C LYS A 158 5.73 -51.39 -43.80
#